data_AF-A0A954EB02-F1
#
_entry.id   AF-A0A954EB02-F1
#
_cell.length_a   1.000
_cell.length_b   1.000
_cell.length_c   1.000
_cell.angle_alpha   90.00
_cell.angle_beta   90.00
_cell.angle_gamma   90.00
#
_symmetry.space_group_name_H-M   'P 1'
#
loop_
_entity.id
_entity.type
_entity.pdbx_description
1 polymer ?
#
loop_
_entity_poly.entity_id
_entity_poly.type
_entity_poly.pdbx_seq_one_letter_code
_entity_poly.pdbx_strand_id
1 'polypeptide(L)'
;MARFLYSKPVAATRLPCSLPDTVFLPHQGLPGMGSPIKYMNVIRYFRDARPRTTETTSNPTWKQVESAIRKMDNYCFPIVQLGCRDPDDDDESFNVIGGNGRLALFHFMADWQYEDDSGDMTETRLWESDQGYFCHECNVIKDIELALRVTRRYYDTGSYNELDAIR
;
A
#
# COMPACT_ATOMS: atom_id res chain seq x y z
N MET A 1 -9.14 -16.15 8.96
CA MET A 1 -7.87 -16.85 8.69
C MET A 1 -7.27 -16.34 7.36
N ALA A 2 -6.76 -15.09 7.34
CA ALA A 2 -6.43 -14.30 6.12
C ALA A 2 -5.62 -15.04 5.06
N ARG A 3 -6.18 -15.14 3.84
CA ARG A 3 -5.61 -15.89 2.71
C ARG A 3 -5.36 -14.97 1.51
N PHE A 4 -4.12 -14.94 1.03
CA PHE A 4 -3.79 -14.28 -0.24
C PHE A 4 -4.11 -15.22 -1.40
N LEU A 5 -4.90 -14.75 -2.37
CA LEU A 5 -5.23 -15.51 -3.57
C LEU A 5 -4.11 -15.36 -4.60
N TYR A 6 -3.40 -16.46 -4.87
CA TYR A 6 -2.67 -16.62 -6.13
C TYR A 6 -3.08 -17.94 -6.78
N SER A 7 -3.70 -17.86 -7.95
CA SER A 7 -4.01 -19.01 -8.78
C SER A 7 -2.75 -19.42 -9.54
N LYS A 8 -2.23 -20.63 -9.26
CA LYS A 8 -1.15 -21.28 -10.04
C LYS A 8 -1.75 -22.12 -11.17
N PRO A 9 -1.06 -22.31 -12.31
CA PRO A 9 -1.20 -23.53 -13.09
C PRO A 9 -0.24 -24.64 -12.61
N VAL A 10 -0.84 -25.81 -12.46
CA VAL A 10 -0.39 -27.22 -12.32
C VAL A 10 0.69 -27.58 -13.37
N ALA A 11 1.66 -28.50 -13.25
CA ALA A 11 2.18 -29.44 -12.24
C ALA A 11 3.64 -29.80 -12.64
N ALA A 12 4.48 -30.17 -11.67
CA ALA A 12 5.65 -31.00 -11.92
C ALA A 12 5.91 -31.94 -10.72
N THR A 13 6.47 -33.09 -11.04
CA THR A 13 6.36 -34.38 -10.33
C THR A 13 7.54 -34.66 -9.38
N ARG A 14 7.23 -35.17 -8.17
CA ARG A 14 8.00 -36.05 -7.23
C ARG A 14 9.41 -35.64 -6.71
N LEU A 15 9.57 -35.53 -5.38
CA LEU A 15 10.20 -36.50 -4.43
C LEU A 15 10.45 -35.81 -3.05
N PRO A 16 10.57 -36.56 -1.93
CA PRO A 16 10.72 -36.01 -0.58
C PRO A 16 12.20 -35.93 -0.16
N CYS A 17 12.61 -34.79 0.40
CA CYS A 17 13.82 -34.68 1.20
C CYS A 17 13.55 -33.77 2.40
N SER A 18 13.60 -34.36 3.58
CA SER A 18 13.73 -33.70 4.87
C SER A 18 14.93 -32.75 4.89
N LEU A 19 14.73 -31.51 5.32
CA LEU A 19 15.78 -30.56 5.66
C LEU A 19 15.56 -29.99 7.07
N PRO A 20 16.65 -29.58 7.76
CA PRO A 20 16.68 -29.40 9.20
C PRO A 20 16.26 -27.99 9.65
N ASP A 21 16.04 -27.87 10.96
CA ASP A 21 15.76 -26.65 11.71
C ASP A 21 16.64 -25.48 11.27
N THR A 22 16.05 -24.55 10.52
CA THR A 22 16.70 -23.30 10.13
C THR A 22 16.44 -22.26 11.20
N VAL A 23 17.50 -21.90 11.92
CA VAL A 23 17.53 -20.78 12.86
C VAL A 23 17.18 -19.49 12.12
N PHE A 24 16.10 -18.84 12.54
CA PHE A 24 15.67 -17.52 12.07
C PHE A 24 16.74 -16.49 12.47
N LEU A 25 17.50 -15.98 11.50
CA LEU A 25 18.32 -14.78 11.71
C LEU A 25 17.44 -13.54 11.46
N PRO A 26 17.40 -12.57 12.39
CA PRO A 26 16.74 -11.30 12.13
C PRO A 26 17.46 -10.60 10.97
N HIS A 27 16.70 -10.25 9.93
CA HIS A 27 17.16 -9.35 8.87
C HIS A 27 17.52 -8.00 9.48
N GLN A 28 18.79 -7.82 9.84
CA GLN A 28 19.34 -6.50 10.10
C GLN A 28 19.40 -5.78 8.76
N GLY A 29 18.52 -4.78 8.58
CA GLY A 29 18.55 -3.88 7.44
C GLY A 29 19.96 -3.29 7.30
N LEU A 30 20.52 -3.39 6.10
CA LEU A 30 21.84 -2.86 5.79
C LEU A 30 21.88 -1.35 6.08
N PRO A 31 22.75 -0.87 6.97
CA PRO A 31 22.85 0.55 7.29
C PRO A 31 23.56 1.28 6.15
N GLY A 32 22.86 2.18 5.46
CA GLY A 32 23.48 3.20 4.60
C GLY A 32 22.87 3.42 3.22
N MET A 33 21.95 2.59 2.75
CA MET A 33 21.23 2.89 1.50
C MET A 33 19.93 3.61 1.84
N GLY A 34 19.82 4.87 1.42
CA GLY A 34 18.56 5.62 1.52
C GLY A 34 17.42 4.85 0.84
N SER A 35 16.19 5.17 1.23
CA SER A 35 14.98 4.54 0.68
C SER A 35 15.01 4.50 -0.86
N PRO A 36 14.58 3.40 -1.50
CA PRO A 36 14.45 3.31 -2.95
C PRO A 36 13.38 4.26 -3.50
N ILE A 37 12.48 4.77 -2.65
CA ILE A 37 11.40 5.68 -3.05
C ILE A 37 11.97 7.00 -3.57
N LYS A 38 11.62 7.33 -4.81
CA LYS A 38 12.09 8.53 -5.54
C LYS A 38 11.10 9.67 -5.49
N TYR A 39 9.81 9.39 -5.34
CA TYR A 39 8.81 10.43 -5.18
C TYR A 39 7.67 10.01 -4.26
N MET A 40 7.01 11.03 -3.71
CA MET A 40 5.68 10.93 -3.13
C MET A 40 4.77 11.94 -3.83
N ASN A 41 3.62 11.49 -4.29
CA ASN A 41 2.54 12.35 -4.78
C ASN A 41 1.44 12.42 -3.73
N VAL A 42 0.99 13.63 -3.40
CA VAL A 42 -0.21 13.86 -2.61
C VAL A 42 -1.26 14.47 -3.55
N ILE A 43 -2.34 13.74 -3.80
CA ILE A 43 -3.40 14.19 -4.69
C ILE A 43 -4.43 14.95 -3.88
N ARG A 44 -4.69 16.18 -4.29
CA ARG A 44 -5.62 17.08 -3.63
C ARG A 44 -6.83 17.35 -4.50
N TYR A 45 -8.01 17.21 -3.90
CA TYR A 45 -9.29 17.59 -4.47
C TYR A 45 -9.83 18.88 -3.84
N PHE A 46 -10.67 19.59 -4.58
CA PHE A 46 -11.29 20.82 -4.14
C PHE A 46 -12.82 20.71 -4.19
N ARG A 47 -13.48 21.19 -3.13
CA ARG A 47 -14.95 21.20 -3.03
C ARG A 47 -15.64 22.17 -3.99
N ASP A 48 -14.88 23.10 -4.57
CA ASP A 48 -15.37 24.14 -5.48
C ASP A 48 -15.24 23.77 -6.95
N ALA A 49 -15.18 22.46 -7.25
CA ALA A 49 -15.10 21.90 -8.61
C ALA A 49 -13.87 22.32 -9.44
N ARG A 50 -12.85 22.90 -8.80
CA ARG A 50 -11.55 23.11 -9.45
C ARG A 50 -10.89 21.76 -9.78
N PRO A 51 -10.08 21.68 -10.85
CA PRO A 51 -9.32 20.48 -11.16
C PRO A 51 -8.47 20.03 -9.97
N ARG A 52 -8.35 18.71 -9.79
CA ARG A 52 -7.43 18.13 -8.80
C ARG A 52 -6.01 18.61 -9.06
N THR A 53 -5.22 18.77 -8.01
CA THR A 53 -3.79 19.09 -8.09
C THR A 53 -2.97 17.96 -7.49
N THR A 54 -1.77 17.75 -7.98
CA THR A 54 -0.80 16.82 -7.41
C THR A 54 0.36 17.60 -6.83
N GLU A 55 0.65 17.39 -5.55
CA GLU A 55 1.86 17.91 -4.90
C GLU A 55 2.91 16.80 -4.87
N THR A 56 4.00 16.98 -5.63
CA THR A 56 5.08 15.99 -5.73
C THR A 56 6.26 16.38 -4.85
N THR A 57 6.71 15.44 -4.03
CA THR A 57 7.93 15.55 -3.22
C THR A 57 8.97 14.56 -3.72
N SER A 58 10.11 15.04 -4.22
CA SER A 58 11.23 14.20 -4.61
C SER A 58 12.01 13.69 -3.39
N ASN A 59 12.41 12.41 -3.42
CA ASN A 59 13.14 11.71 -2.36
C ASN A 59 12.55 11.96 -0.96
N PRO A 60 11.26 11.63 -0.74
CA PRO A 60 10.57 11.93 0.50
C PRO A 60 11.23 11.20 1.67
N THR A 61 11.35 11.88 2.81
CA THR A 61 11.69 11.23 4.09
C THR A 61 10.50 10.43 4.61
N TRP A 62 10.75 9.38 5.39
CA TRP A 62 9.67 8.62 6.05
C TRP A 62 8.72 9.54 6.82
N LYS A 63 9.25 10.54 7.54
CA LYS A 63 8.44 11.49 8.32
C LYS A 63 7.46 12.27 7.45
N GLN A 64 7.84 12.61 6.21
CA GLN A 64 6.94 13.27 5.26
C GLN A 64 5.84 12.31 4.78
N VAL A 65 6.19 11.07 4.46
CA VAL A 65 5.24 10.02 4.06
C VAL A 65 4.22 9.76 5.18
N GLU A 66 4.69 9.51 6.39
CA GLU A 66 3.84 9.31 7.57
C GLU A 66 2.94 10.52 7.81
N SER A 67 3.48 11.74 7.74
CA SER A 67 2.68 12.94 7.91
C SER A 67 1.64 13.12 6.82
N ALA A 68 1.91 12.71 5.58
CA ALA A 68 0.94 12.79 4.49
C ALA A 68 -0.22 11.82 4.72
N ILE A 69 0.09 10.56 5.06
CA ILE A 69 -0.91 9.51 5.34
C ILE A 69 -1.79 9.89 6.53
N ARG A 70 -1.20 10.40 7.62
CA ARG A 70 -1.96 10.84 8.79
C ARG A 70 -2.86 12.05 8.53
N LYS A 71 -2.57 12.84 7.50
CA LYS A 71 -3.40 14.00 7.08
C LYS A 71 -4.48 13.63 6.08
N MET A 72 -4.50 12.39 5.58
CA MET A 72 -5.51 11.96 4.62
C MET A 72 -6.91 12.07 5.24
N ASP A 73 -7.81 12.64 4.45
CA ASP A 73 -9.23 12.71 4.77
C ASP A 73 -10.02 12.05 3.63
N ASN A 74 -11.30 11.81 3.85
CA ASN A 74 -12.13 11.16 2.85
C ASN A 74 -12.57 12.09 1.70
N TYR A 75 -11.92 13.25 1.50
CA TYR A 75 -12.31 14.20 0.45
C TYR A 75 -11.13 14.97 -0.15
N CYS A 76 -10.56 15.92 0.58
CA CYS A 76 -9.57 16.86 0.07
C CYS A 76 -8.22 16.19 -0.18
N PHE A 77 -7.82 15.19 0.61
CA PHE A 77 -6.53 14.50 0.48
C PHE A 77 -6.69 12.98 0.51
N PRO A 78 -7.40 12.38 -0.47
CA PRO A 78 -7.79 10.98 -0.38
C PRO A 78 -6.73 10.01 -0.91
N ILE A 79 -5.61 10.49 -1.48
CA ILE A 79 -4.62 9.64 -2.14
C ILE A 79 -3.20 10.12 -1.86
N VAL A 80 -2.35 9.19 -1.40
CA VAL A 80 -0.89 9.32 -1.32
C VAL A 80 -0.27 8.20 -2.16
N GLN A 81 0.64 8.56 -3.06
CA GLN A 81 1.33 7.60 -3.93
C GLN A 81 2.83 7.64 -3.69
N LEU A 82 3.49 6.49 -3.68
CA LEU A 82 4.94 6.34 -3.58
C LEU A 82 5.45 5.57 -4.79
N GLY A 83 6.54 6.03 -5.40
CA GLY A 83 7.14 5.34 -6.53
C GLY A 83 8.66 5.26 -6.46
N CYS A 84 9.20 4.18 -7.03
CA CYS A 84 10.64 3.92 -7.16
C CYS A 84 11.24 4.49 -8.45
N ARG A 85 10.41 4.95 -9.39
CA ARG A 85 10.80 5.47 -10.71
C ARG A 85 10.43 6.94 -10.86
N ASP A 86 10.44 7.45 -12.08
CA ASP A 86 10.00 8.81 -12.40
C ASP A 86 8.50 8.97 -12.06
N PRO A 87 8.05 10.10 -11.50
CA PRO A 87 6.63 10.39 -11.28
C PRO A 87 5.77 10.36 -12.55
N ASP A 88 6.36 10.46 -13.74
CA ASP A 88 5.63 10.32 -15.02
C ASP A 88 5.38 8.84 -15.40
N ASP A 89 5.95 7.88 -14.67
CA ASP A 89 5.77 6.43 -14.83
C ASP A 89 4.81 5.90 -13.74
N ASP A 90 3.51 6.13 -13.94
CA ASP A 90 2.43 5.86 -12.96
C ASP A 90 2.16 4.37 -12.72
N ASP A 91 2.62 3.49 -13.62
CA ASP A 91 2.23 2.08 -13.70
C ASP A 91 2.78 1.20 -12.55
N GLU A 92 3.74 1.70 -11.75
CA GLU A 92 4.38 0.94 -10.66
C GLU A 92 4.24 1.59 -9.27
N SER A 93 3.32 2.54 -9.10
CA SER A 93 3.16 3.27 -7.84
C SER A 93 2.43 2.46 -6.75
N PHE A 94 2.91 2.58 -5.51
CA PHE A 94 2.21 2.13 -4.30
C PHE A 94 1.26 3.21 -3.82
N ASN A 95 -0.01 2.88 -3.67
CA ASN A 95 -1.04 3.84 -3.35
C ASN A 95 -1.66 3.55 -1.99
N VAL A 96 -1.70 4.58 -1.14
CA VAL A 96 -2.55 4.64 0.05
C VAL A 96 -3.74 5.51 -0.30
N ILE A 97 -4.94 4.97 -0.12
CA ILE A 97 -6.18 5.68 -0.44
C ILE A 97 -7.20 5.68 0.67
N GLY A 98 -8.12 6.64 0.63
CA GLY A 98 -9.18 6.82 1.61
C GLY A 98 -8.87 7.96 2.57
N GLY A 99 -9.27 7.82 3.82
CA GLY A 99 -9.05 8.82 4.87
C GLY A 99 -10.07 8.68 5.99
N ASN A 100 -10.00 9.55 7.00
CA ASN A 100 -10.86 9.47 8.20
C ASN A 100 -10.84 8.08 8.87
N GLY A 101 -9.65 7.45 8.93
CA GLY A 101 -9.46 6.14 9.57
C GLY A 101 -9.92 4.94 8.74
N ARG A 102 -10.29 5.13 7.48
CA ARG A 102 -10.60 4.06 6.53
C ARG A 102 -9.64 4.16 5.35
N LEU A 103 -8.68 3.24 5.30
CA LEU A 103 -7.62 3.26 4.31
C LEU A 103 -7.66 1.97 3.48
N ALA A 104 -7.17 2.01 2.25
CA ALA A 104 -6.83 0.83 1.49
C ALA A 104 -5.46 1.01 0.82
N LEU A 105 -4.81 -0.12 0.56
CA LEU A 105 -3.50 -0.18 -0.08
C LEU A 105 -3.67 -0.89 -1.43
N PHE A 106 -3.25 -0.23 -2.50
CA PHE A 106 -3.38 -0.78 -3.84
C PHE A 106 -2.15 -0.51 -4.70
N HIS A 107 -1.89 -1.42 -5.64
CA HIS A 107 -0.93 -1.24 -6.72
C HIS A 107 -1.72 -1.04 -8.00
N PHE A 108 -1.41 0.01 -8.77
CA PHE A 108 -2.10 0.29 -10.03
C PHE A 108 -2.01 -0.95 -10.93
N MET A 109 -3.14 -1.42 -11.46
CA MET A 109 -3.24 -2.62 -12.32
C MET A 109 -2.95 -3.99 -11.68
N ALA A 110 -2.83 -4.11 -10.36
CA ALA A 110 -2.63 -5.40 -9.68
C ALA A 110 -3.69 -5.67 -8.59
N ASP A 111 -3.58 -6.85 -7.97
CA ASP A 111 -4.47 -7.32 -6.90
C ASP A 111 -4.40 -6.43 -5.64
N TRP A 112 -5.44 -6.50 -4.81
CA TRP A 112 -5.48 -5.85 -3.50
C TRP A 112 -4.35 -6.33 -2.60
N GLN A 113 -3.69 -5.39 -1.93
CA GLN A 113 -2.53 -5.70 -1.06
C GLN A 113 -2.94 -6.08 0.37
N TYR A 114 -4.24 -5.96 0.69
CA TYR A 114 -4.80 -6.31 1.98
C TYR A 114 -6.20 -6.92 1.82
N GLU A 115 -6.43 -8.01 2.54
CA GLU A 115 -7.74 -8.63 2.68
C GLU A 115 -7.92 -9.14 4.12
N ASP A 116 -8.89 -8.58 4.83
CA ASP A 116 -9.41 -9.09 6.08
C ASP A 116 -10.46 -10.17 5.78
N ASP A 117 -10.05 -11.43 5.80
CA ASP A 117 -10.44 -12.23 6.94
C ASP A 117 -11.92 -12.41 7.26
N SER A 118 -12.32 -11.45 8.08
CA SER A 118 -13.59 -11.30 8.77
C SER A 118 -14.48 -10.24 8.13
N GLY A 119 -13.92 -9.48 7.19
CA GLY A 119 -14.65 -8.55 6.35
C GLY A 119 -15.59 -9.29 5.40
N ASP A 120 -16.69 -8.64 5.06
CA ASP A 120 -17.58 -9.13 4.03
C ASP A 120 -17.19 -8.59 2.65
N MET A 121 -17.76 -9.18 1.62
CA MET A 121 -17.61 -8.72 0.24
C MET A 121 -18.51 -7.51 -0.07
N THR A 122 -19.04 -6.83 0.95
CA THR A 122 -19.90 -5.66 0.73
C THR A 122 -19.06 -4.55 0.15
N GLU A 123 -19.52 -4.00 -0.96
CA GLU A 123 -18.91 -2.85 -1.60
C GLU A 123 -19.06 -1.62 -0.70
N THR A 124 -17.97 -0.89 -0.49
CA THR A 124 -17.91 0.27 0.37
C THR A 124 -17.17 1.41 -0.33
N ARG A 125 -17.62 2.64 -0.10
CA ARG A 125 -17.00 3.84 -0.67
C ARG A 125 -15.90 4.35 0.27
N LEU A 126 -14.68 4.52 -0.25
CA LEU A 126 -13.51 4.97 0.51
C LEU A 126 -13.38 6.50 0.62
N TRP A 127 -13.78 7.26 -0.41
CA TRP A 127 -13.75 8.73 -0.39
C TRP A 127 -14.87 9.37 -1.21
N GLU A 128 -15.12 10.66 -0.96
CA GLU A 128 -16.31 11.42 -1.38
C GLU A 128 -16.06 12.52 -2.43
N SER A 129 -14.80 12.83 -2.78
CA SER A 129 -14.44 14.00 -3.60
C SER A 129 -14.99 14.04 -5.03
N ASP A 130 -14.90 12.94 -5.77
CA ASP A 130 -15.27 12.86 -7.19
C ASP A 130 -16.08 11.59 -7.49
N GLN A 131 -15.62 10.74 -8.42
CA GLN A 131 -16.13 9.38 -8.63
C GLN A 131 -16.12 8.57 -7.32
N GLY A 132 -15.26 8.96 -6.36
CA GLY A 132 -14.98 8.11 -5.22
C GLY A 132 -14.20 6.89 -5.67
N TYR A 133 -13.92 6.01 -4.73
CA TYR A 133 -13.38 4.70 -5.02
C TYR A 133 -14.10 3.69 -4.17
N PHE A 134 -14.41 2.56 -4.78
CA PHE A 134 -15.16 1.48 -4.16
C PHE A 134 -14.25 0.27 -4.06
N CYS A 135 -14.27 -0.36 -2.89
CA CYS A 135 -13.60 -1.63 -2.64
C CYS A 135 -14.52 -2.51 -1.80
N HIS A 136 -14.12 -3.75 -1.52
CA HIS A 136 -14.84 -4.55 -0.53
C HIS A 136 -14.41 -4.14 0.88
N GLU A 137 -15.30 -4.29 1.87
CA GLU A 137 -14.98 -3.96 3.27
C GLU A 137 -13.79 -4.78 3.78
N CYS A 138 -13.59 -6.01 3.29
CA CYS A 138 -12.39 -6.80 3.56
C CYS A 138 -11.08 -6.13 3.11
N ASN A 139 -11.10 -5.22 2.12
CA ASN A 139 -9.89 -4.50 1.69
C ASN A 139 -9.62 -3.23 2.51
N VAL A 140 -10.48 -2.88 3.48
CA VAL A 140 -10.36 -1.65 4.27
C VAL A 140 -9.56 -1.89 5.55
N ILE A 141 -8.45 -1.17 5.66
CA ILE A 141 -7.63 -1.05 6.86
C ILE A 141 -8.21 0.05 7.76
N LYS A 142 -8.65 -0.35 8.96
CA LYS A 142 -9.20 0.56 10.00
C LYS A 142 -8.18 0.96 11.06
N ASP A 143 -7.03 0.28 11.11
CA ASP A 143 -5.91 0.61 11.98
C ASP A 143 -4.85 1.41 11.18
N ILE A 144 -4.75 2.70 11.46
CA ILE A 144 -3.76 3.56 10.80
C ILE A 144 -2.32 3.11 11.07
N GLU A 145 -2.04 2.52 12.24
CA GLU A 145 -0.70 2.04 12.55
C GLU A 145 -0.36 0.81 11.71
N LEU A 146 -1.32 -0.06 11.40
CA LEU A 146 -1.14 -1.13 10.41
C LEU A 146 -0.83 -0.57 9.02
N ALA A 147 -1.62 0.40 8.54
CA ALA A 147 -1.36 1.04 7.24
C ALA A 147 0.05 1.64 7.16
N LEU A 148 0.49 2.30 8.24
CA LEU A 148 1.83 2.86 8.35
C LEU A 148 2.92 1.78 8.40
N ARG A 149 2.72 0.65 9.10
CA ARG A 149 3.69 -0.47 9.10
C ARG A 149 3.88 -1.05 7.71
N VAL A 150 2.78 -1.32 6.99
CA VAL A 150 2.84 -1.87 5.63
C VAL A 150 3.50 -0.87 4.67
N THR A 151 3.07 0.39 4.74
CA THR A 151 3.66 1.45 3.89
C THR A 151 5.12 1.68 4.22
N ARG A 152 5.52 1.57 5.49
CA ARG A 152 6.93 1.65 5.90
C ARG A 152 7.75 0.55 5.28
N ARG A 153 7.23 -0.67 5.24
CA ARG A 153 7.94 -1.79 4.62
C ARG A 153 8.17 -1.52 3.15
N TYR A 154 7.15 -1.09 2.42
CA TYR A 154 7.30 -0.70 1.02
C TYR A 154 8.28 0.48 0.88
N TYR A 155 8.22 1.47 1.76
CA TYR A 155 9.16 2.59 1.75
C TYR A 155 10.62 2.15 1.92
N ASP A 156 10.88 1.16 2.77
CA ASP A 156 12.23 0.68 3.04
C ASP A 156 12.73 -0.26 1.91
N THR A 157 11.86 -0.98 1.21
CA THR A 157 12.25 -2.02 0.23
C THR A 157 11.97 -1.68 -1.24
N GLY A 158 11.02 -0.77 -1.51
CA GLY A 158 10.47 -0.52 -2.83
C GLY A 158 9.75 -1.74 -3.44
N SER A 159 9.36 -2.69 -2.60
CA SER A 159 8.86 -4.01 -3.02
C SER A 159 7.58 -4.38 -2.29
N TYR A 160 6.67 -5.02 -3.03
CA TYR A 160 5.45 -5.64 -2.50
C TYR A 160 5.71 -6.99 -1.83
N ASN A 161 6.92 -7.54 -2.00
CA ASN A 161 7.29 -8.79 -1.34
C ASN A 161 7.24 -8.59 0.19
N GLU A 162 6.64 -9.55 0.88
CA GLU A 162 6.56 -9.62 2.35
C GLU A 162 5.64 -8.58 3.01
N LEU A 163 4.87 -7.80 2.24
CA LEU A 163 3.85 -6.91 2.82
C LEU A 163 2.74 -7.71 3.53
N ASP A 164 2.46 -8.91 3.04
CA ASP A 164 1.50 -9.88 3.57
C ASP A 164 1.84 -10.42 4.97
N ALA A 165 3.13 -10.42 5.31
CA ALA A 165 3.63 -10.86 6.61
C ALA A 165 3.39 -9.82 7.73
N ILE A 166 2.96 -8.60 7.38
CA ILE A 166 2.73 -7.51 8.32
C ILE A 166 1.26 -7.54 8.74
N ARG A 167 1.01 -8.01 9.97
CA ARG A 167 -0.31 -8.04 10.61
C ARG A 167 -0.20 -7.37 11.97
#